data_AF-A0A4Z2HH65-F1
#
_entry.id   AF-A0A4Z2HH65-F1
#
_cell.length_a   1.000
_cell.length_b   1.000
_cell.length_c   1.000
_cell.angle_alpha   90.00
_cell.angle_beta   90.00
_cell.angle_gamma   90.00
#
_symmetry.space_group_name_H-M   'P 1'
#
loop_
_entity.id
_entity.type
_entity.pdbx_description
1 polymer ?
#
loop_
_entity_poly.entity_id
_entity_poly.type
_entity_poly.pdbx_seq_one_letter_code
_entity_poly.pdbx_strand_id
1 'polypeptide(L)'
;MADPERARSPDLLNRFEKLTHRPPHGHRTPPARSGHRCVADNTNLYVFGGYNPDYDESGGSENEDYPLFRELWRYHFATGCWQQIRTEGYMPTELASMSAVLHGNNLLVFGGTGIPFGENNGNDVHVCNVKYKRWSLLNCRGKKPNRIYGQAMVIINGFLYVFGGTTGYIYSTDLHRLDLTTREWIHLKPNNPPDDLPEERYRHEIAHDGQRIYILGGGTSWTSYPLDKGTLLPGDVIAVYKYEMAGCMYIHGGVVNIHENKRTGSLFKIWLAGPSLLELCWEKLLKAFPHLASLPTIQLLNLGLTQELIERLK
;
A
#
# COMPACT_ATOMS: atom_id res chain seq x y z
N MET A 1 25.07 43.44 7.35
CA MET A 1 23.70 43.08 7.76
C MET A 1 23.17 42.16 6.67
N ALA A 2 23.19 40.84 6.92
CA ALA A 2 22.74 39.86 5.95
C ALA A 2 21.22 39.72 6.03
N ASP A 3 20.57 39.78 4.88
CA ASP A 3 19.14 39.65 4.67
C ASP A 3 18.61 38.29 5.20
N PRO A 4 17.63 38.27 6.14
CA PRO A 4 17.12 37.03 6.73
C PRO A 4 16.24 36.18 5.79
N GLU A 5 15.92 36.63 4.56
CA GLU A 5 14.94 35.92 3.71
C GLU A 5 15.51 34.82 2.79
N ARG A 6 16.80 34.48 2.86
CA ARG A 6 17.43 33.58 1.88
C ARG A 6 17.61 32.11 2.28
N ALA A 7 16.74 31.59 3.16
CA ALA A 7 16.69 30.16 3.49
C ALA A 7 15.31 29.54 3.19
N ARG A 8 14.71 29.81 2.02
CA ARG A 8 13.63 28.96 1.52
C ARG A 8 14.24 27.64 1.05
N SER A 9 13.92 26.56 1.76
CA SER A 9 14.08 25.20 1.25
C SER A 9 13.57 25.15 -0.20
N PRO A 10 14.23 24.46 -1.15
CA PRO A 10 13.62 24.22 -2.46
C PRO A 10 12.24 23.59 -2.22
N ASP A 11 11.21 24.06 -2.94
CA ASP A 11 9.82 23.62 -2.78
C ASP A 11 9.73 22.09 -3.02
N LEU A 12 9.69 21.31 -1.93
CA LEU A 12 9.57 19.85 -1.93
C LEU A 12 8.11 19.38 -2.04
N LEU A 13 7.16 20.30 -1.83
CA LEU A 13 5.74 20.01 -1.81
C LEU A 13 5.24 19.67 -3.22
N ASN A 14 4.39 18.65 -3.33
CA ASN A 14 3.73 18.21 -4.56
C ASN A 14 4.70 17.84 -5.70
N ARG A 15 5.94 17.49 -5.39
CA ARG A 15 6.93 17.04 -6.37
C ARG A 15 7.25 15.55 -6.19
N PHE A 16 7.13 14.81 -7.29
CA PHE A 16 7.57 13.42 -7.34
C PHE A 16 9.09 13.33 -7.29
N GLU A 17 9.59 12.58 -6.31
CA GLU A 17 10.97 12.15 -6.21
C GLU A 17 11.04 10.66 -6.48
N LYS A 18 11.77 10.27 -7.53
CA LYS A 18 12.07 8.86 -7.78
C LYS A 18 13.16 8.39 -6.83
N LEU A 19 12.87 7.36 -6.04
CA LEU A 19 13.84 6.77 -5.12
C LEU A 19 14.76 5.82 -5.90
N THR A 20 15.92 6.35 -6.30
CA THR A 20 16.93 5.67 -7.11
C THR A 20 18.06 5.12 -6.25
N HIS A 21 17.76 4.40 -5.17
CA HIS A 21 18.84 3.76 -4.42
C HIS A 21 19.38 2.58 -5.24
N ARG A 22 20.66 2.68 -5.61
CA ARG A 22 21.42 1.53 -6.10
C ARG A 22 21.49 0.55 -4.94
N PRO A 23 20.89 -0.64 -5.06
CA PRO A 23 21.07 -1.65 -4.03
C PRO A 23 22.58 -1.87 -3.84
N PRO A 24 23.07 -2.08 -2.60
CA PRO A 24 24.39 -2.69 -2.43
C PRO A 24 24.46 -3.93 -3.32
N HIS A 25 25.58 -4.16 -4.01
CA HIS A 25 25.71 -5.22 -5.01
C HIS A 25 25.05 -6.54 -4.53
N GLY A 26 24.08 -7.05 -5.30
CA GLY A 26 23.37 -8.31 -5.01
C GLY A 26 21.99 -8.19 -4.35
N HIS A 27 21.55 -7.00 -3.93
CA HIS A 27 20.19 -6.82 -3.42
C HIS A 27 19.14 -6.77 -4.55
N ARG A 28 18.12 -7.64 -4.45
CA ARG A 28 16.99 -7.69 -5.39
C ARG A 28 15.93 -6.64 -5.06
N THR A 29 15.21 -6.19 -6.07
CA THR A 29 14.04 -5.30 -5.94
C THR A 29 12.78 -6.03 -6.44
N PRO A 30 11.58 -5.64 -5.99
CA PRO A 30 10.34 -6.18 -6.55
C PRO A 30 10.28 -5.95 -8.07
N PRO A 31 9.97 -6.99 -8.86
CA PRO A 31 9.66 -6.84 -10.28
C PRO A 31 8.58 -5.81 -10.59
N ALA A 32 8.60 -5.29 -11.81
CA ALA A 32 7.55 -4.43 -12.33
C ALA A 32 6.18 -5.11 -12.24
N ARG A 33 5.17 -4.42 -11.72
CA ARG A 33 3.85 -5.02 -11.42
C ARG A 33 2.74 -3.99 -11.28
N SER A 34 1.52 -4.42 -11.51
CA SER A 34 0.29 -3.65 -11.24
C SER A 34 -0.69 -4.47 -10.40
N GLY A 35 -1.72 -3.85 -9.83
CA GLY A 35 -2.75 -4.58 -9.05
C GLY A 35 -2.28 -5.11 -7.68
N HIS A 36 -1.07 -4.77 -7.25
CA HIS A 36 -0.52 -5.11 -5.93
C HIS A 36 -1.11 -4.20 -4.84
N ARG A 37 -0.70 -4.36 -3.59
CA ARG A 37 -0.99 -3.36 -2.55
C ARG A 37 0.28 -2.91 -1.85
N CYS A 38 0.28 -1.64 -1.48
CA CYS A 38 1.32 -1.04 -0.65
C CYS A 38 0.70 -0.64 0.69
N VAL A 39 1.37 -0.96 1.79
CA VAL A 39 1.06 -0.46 3.14
C VAL A 39 2.37 -0.15 3.84
N ALA A 40 2.39 0.74 4.83
CA ALA A 40 3.61 1.04 5.55
C ALA A 40 3.36 1.21 7.06
N ASP A 41 4.44 1.08 7.81
CA ASP A 41 4.59 1.58 9.17
C ASP A 41 5.66 2.68 9.18
N ASN A 42 6.07 3.12 10.37
CA ASN A 42 7.06 4.19 10.56
C ASN A 42 8.47 3.89 10.01
N THR A 43 8.77 2.61 9.74
CA THR A 43 10.10 2.12 9.41
C THR A 43 10.14 1.53 7.99
N ASN A 44 9.03 0.98 7.51
CA ASN A 44 8.98 0.11 6.34
C ASN A 44 7.76 0.36 5.46
N LEU A 45 7.98 0.30 4.14
CA LEU A 45 6.96 0.09 3.13
C LEU A 45 6.91 -1.40 2.76
N TYR A 46 5.71 -1.96 2.75
CA TYR A 46 5.43 -3.32 2.34
C TYR A 46 4.71 -3.34 0.99
N VAL A 47 5.13 -4.24 0.11
CA VAL A 47 4.52 -4.47 -1.21
C VAL A 47 4.10 -5.93 -1.29
N PHE A 48 2.81 -6.19 -1.53
CA PHE A 48 2.27 -7.54 -1.61
C PHE A 48 1.40 -7.75 -2.84
N GLY A 49 1.58 -8.90 -3.49
CA GLY A 49 0.79 -9.28 -4.66
C GLY A 49 1.17 -8.54 -5.93
N GLY A 50 0.17 -8.44 -6.81
CA GLY A 50 0.24 -7.86 -8.13
C GLY A 50 0.41 -8.90 -9.20
N TYR A 51 0.45 -8.41 -10.44
CA TYR A 51 0.63 -9.25 -11.61
C TYR A 51 1.52 -8.55 -12.65
N ASN A 52 2.20 -9.36 -13.44
CA ASN A 52 2.88 -8.93 -14.65
C ASN A 52 3.05 -10.12 -15.62
N PRO A 53 2.31 -10.16 -16.73
CA PRO A 53 2.45 -11.23 -17.72
C PRO A 53 3.79 -11.16 -18.46
N ASP A 54 4.45 -10.00 -18.52
CA ASP A 54 5.70 -9.85 -19.27
C ASP A 54 6.95 -10.16 -18.41
N TYR A 55 6.77 -10.80 -17.25
CA TYR A 55 7.86 -11.13 -16.34
C TYR A 55 8.23 -12.62 -16.42
N ASP A 56 9.16 -12.95 -17.32
CA ASP A 56 9.56 -14.34 -17.58
C ASP A 56 10.45 -14.95 -16.49
N GLU A 57 11.20 -14.13 -15.74
CA GLU A 57 12.13 -14.58 -14.70
C GLU A 57 11.45 -15.31 -13.52
N SER A 58 10.12 -15.20 -13.37
CA SER A 58 9.38 -16.00 -12.40
C SER A 58 9.11 -17.44 -12.84
N GLY A 59 9.62 -17.89 -13.99
CA GLY A 59 9.42 -19.24 -14.52
C GLY A 59 8.27 -19.37 -15.52
N GLY A 60 7.73 -18.25 -16.01
CA GLY A 60 6.65 -18.22 -17.00
C GLY A 60 5.48 -19.13 -16.61
N SER A 61 4.91 -19.83 -17.59
CA SER A 61 3.78 -20.75 -17.40
C SER A 61 4.08 -22.00 -16.56
N GLU A 62 5.34 -22.29 -16.23
CA GLU A 62 5.69 -23.42 -15.35
C GLU A 62 5.56 -23.08 -13.86
N ASN A 63 5.48 -21.78 -13.52
CA ASN A 63 5.20 -21.34 -12.17
C ASN A 63 3.68 -21.27 -11.94
N GLU A 64 3.17 -22.03 -10.98
CA GLU A 64 1.74 -22.10 -10.64
C GLU A 64 1.13 -20.73 -10.27
N ASP A 65 1.94 -19.81 -9.74
CA ASP A 65 1.49 -18.48 -9.40
C ASP A 65 1.52 -17.51 -10.61
N TYR A 66 2.18 -17.84 -11.73
CA TYR A 66 2.31 -16.90 -12.86
C TYR A 66 0.96 -16.60 -13.54
N PRO A 67 0.69 -15.33 -13.94
CA PRO A 67 1.56 -14.15 -13.84
C PRO A 67 1.37 -13.31 -12.57
N LEU A 68 0.84 -13.89 -11.49
CA LEU A 68 0.69 -13.26 -10.19
C LEU A 68 1.99 -13.34 -9.36
N PHE A 69 2.15 -12.38 -8.45
CA PHE A 69 3.29 -12.33 -7.54
C PHE A 69 2.89 -12.73 -6.12
N ARG A 70 3.11 -13.99 -5.77
CA ARG A 70 2.82 -14.52 -4.43
C ARG A 70 3.97 -14.27 -3.45
N GLU A 71 4.27 -13.00 -3.22
CA GLU A 71 5.44 -12.59 -2.45
C GLU A 71 5.23 -11.27 -1.69
N LEU A 72 5.89 -11.16 -0.54
CA LEU A 72 5.91 -9.97 0.31
C LEU A 72 7.28 -9.31 0.25
N TRP A 73 7.31 -8.05 -0.19
CA TRP A 73 8.50 -7.21 -0.20
C TRP A 73 8.44 -6.15 0.89
N ARG A 74 9.61 -5.74 1.36
CA ARG A 74 9.79 -4.66 2.33
C ARG A 74 10.87 -3.70 1.85
N TYR A 75 10.57 -2.41 1.84
CA TYR A 75 11.51 -1.32 1.66
C TYR A 75 11.70 -0.62 3.00
N HIS A 76 12.93 -0.66 3.52
CA HIS A 76 13.25 -0.04 4.80
C HIS A 76 13.67 1.43 4.56
N PHE A 77 12.90 2.38 5.09
CA PHE A 77 13.05 3.81 4.73
C PHE A 77 14.43 4.37 5.06
N ALA A 78 14.99 3.99 6.21
CA ALA A 78 16.25 4.56 6.65
C ALA A 78 17.48 4.06 5.88
N THR A 79 17.42 2.83 5.36
CA THR A 79 18.52 2.25 4.55
C THR A 79 18.28 2.41 3.05
N GLY A 80 17.03 2.67 2.67
CA GLY A 80 16.59 2.69 1.29
C GLY A 80 16.75 1.34 0.57
N CYS A 81 16.72 0.24 1.32
CA CYS A 81 16.94 -1.11 0.79
C CYS A 81 15.65 -1.91 0.69
N TRP A 82 15.49 -2.60 -0.43
CA TRP A 82 14.48 -3.64 -0.61
C TRP A 82 14.95 -4.98 -0.04
N GLN A 83 14.00 -5.73 0.49
CA GLN A 83 14.17 -7.10 0.95
C GLN A 83 12.89 -7.89 0.69
N GLN A 84 13.00 -9.03 0.04
CA GLN A 84 11.91 -10.00 -0.02
C GLN A 84 11.80 -10.69 1.34
N ILE A 85 10.62 -10.62 1.95
CA ILE A 85 10.31 -11.33 3.19
C ILE A 85 9.83 -12.72 2.81
N ARG A 86 10.67 -13.72 3.09
CA ARG A 86 10.22 -15.12 3.06
C ARG A 86 9.20 -15.31 4.18
N THR A 87 8.01 -15.73 3.80
CA THR A 87 6.89 -15.96 4.71
C THR A 87 6.36 -17.37 4.54
N GLU A 88 5.69 -17.87 5.57
CA GLU A 88 5.12 -19.22 5.61
C GLU A 88 3.62 -19.17 5.92
N GLY A 89 2.91 -20.28 5.69
CA GLY A 89 1.51 -20.43 6.08
C GLY A 89 0.52 -20.10 4.96
N TYR A 90 -0.70 -19.69 5.34
CA TYR A 90 -1.85 -19.58 4.44
C TYR A 90 -1.89 -18.24 3.67
N MET A 91 -0.94 -18.04 2.77
CA MET A 91 -0.91 -16.86 1.89
C MET A 91 -2.08 -16.92 0.88
N PRO A 92 -2.75 -15.80 0.54
CA PRO A 92 -3.82 -15.80 -0.46
C PRO A 92 -3.31 -16.18 -1.86
N THR A 93 -4.24 -16.57 -2.73
CA THR A 93 -4.02 -16.86 -4.16
C THR A 93 -4.60 -15.78 -5.07
N GLU A 94 -5.51 -14.94 -4.56
CA GLU A 94 -6.20 -13.91 -5.33
C GLU A 94 -5.41 -12.59 -5.34
N LEU A 95 -4.23 -12.63 -5.96
CA LEU A 95 -3.15 -11.66 -5.71
C LEU A 95 -3.24 -10.36 -6.50
N ALA A 96 -4.27 -10.14 -7.33
CA ALA A 96 -4.45 -8.90 -8.07
C ALA A 96 -5.71 -8.14 -7.62
N SER A 97 -5.62 -6.82 -7.55
CA SER A 97 -6.72 -5.92 -7.16
C SER A 97 -7.33 -6.26 -5.79
N MET A 98 -6.54 -6.77 -4.86
CA MET A 98 -6.93 -7.01 -3.45
C MET A 98 -7.17 -5.68 -2.73
N SER A 99 -7.58 -5.73 -1.47
CA SER A 99 -7.43 -4.66 -0.48
C SER A 99 -6.42 -5.07 0.57
N ALA A 100 -5.69 -4.10 1.15
CA ALA A 100 -4.77 -4.38 2.25
C ALA A 100 -4.71 -3.23 3.25
N VAL A 101 -4.53 -3.56 4.53
CA VAL A 101 -4.27 -2.60 5.61
C VAL A 101 -3.22 -3.16 6.57
N LEU A 102 -2.40 -2.30 7.16
CA LEU A 102 -1.46 -2.68 8.22
C LEU A 102 -2.01 -2.19 9.57
N HIS A 103 -2.11 -3.08 10.54
CA HIS A 103 -2.49 -2.74 11.91
C HIS A 103 -1.52 -3.37 12.91
N GLY A 104 -0.69 -2.53 13.52
CA GLY A 104 0.50 -3.00 14.25
C GLY A 104 1.39 -3.83 13.33
N ASN A 105 1.71 -5.06 13.75
CA ASN A 105 2.51 -5.99 12.94
C ASN A 105 1.67 -6.87 12.01
N ASN A 106 0.37 -6.63 11.88
CA ASN A 106 -0.53 -7.50 11.11
C ASN A 106 -0.94 -6.83 9.81
N LEU A 107 -0.45 -7.37 8.69
CA LEU A 107 -0.92 -7.05 7.35
C LEU A 107 -2.17 -7.87 7.08
N LEU A 108 -3.32 -7.21 6.99
CA LEU A 108 -4.60 -7.82 6.62
C LEU A 108 -4.81 -7.63 5.12
N VAL A 109 -5.17 -8.71 4.42
CA VAL A 109 -5.48 -8.72 2.99
C VAL A 109 -6.87 -9.30 2.80
N PHE A 110 -7.66 -8.68 1.92
CA PHE A 110 -9.04 -9.08 1.65
C PHE A 110 -9.40 -8.93 0.17
N GLY A 111 -10.22 -9.85 -0.34
CA GLY A 111 -10.72 -9.81 -1.71
C GLY A 111 -9.62 -10.03 -2.74
N GLY A 112 -9.84 -9.49 -3.94
CA GLY A 112 -8.92 -9.64 -5.07
C GLY A 112 -9.33 -10.75 -6.01
N THR A 113 -8.56 -10.90 -7.09
CA THR A 113 -8.77 -11.90 -8.12
C THR A 113 -7.49 -12.69 -8.38
N GLY A 114 -7.64 -13.99 -8.48
CA GLY A 114 -6.67 -14.94 -9.03
C GLY A 114 -6.90 -15.14 -10.52
N ILE A 115 -6.28 -16.17 -11.10
CA ILE A 115 -6.49 -16.60 -12.49
C ILE A 115 -7.55 -17.71 -12.51
N PRO A 116 -8.48 -17.72 -13.48
CA PRO A 116 -8.77 -16.65 -14.44
C PRO A 116 -9.30 -15.36 -13.78
N PHE A 117 -8.87 -14.20 -14.28
CA PHE A 117 -9.22 -12.90 -13.70
C PHE A 117 -10.72 -12.62 -13.75
N GLY A 118 -11.29 -12.17 -12.64
CA GLY A 118 -12.73 -11.88 -12.48
C GLY A 118 -13.59 -13.10 -12.14
N GLU A 119 -13.08 -14.31 -12.38
CA GLU A 119 -13.79 -15.55 -12.06
C GLU A 119 -13.32 -16.15 -10.73
N ASN A 120 -12.01 -16.15 -10.49
CA ASN A 120 -11.43 -16.67 -9.25
C ASN A 120 -11.26 -15.56 -8.21
N ASN A 121 -12.34 -15.18 -7.53
CA ASN A 121 -12.34 -14.07 -6.58
C ASN A 121 -12.38 -14.53 -5.10
N GLY A 122 -11.69 -13.77 -4.26
CA GLY A 122 -11.58 -14.02 -2.82
C GLY A 122 -12.64 -13.25 -2.02
N ASN A 123 -13.01 -13.78 -0.86
CA ASN A 123 -13.75 -13.03 0.17
C ASN A 123 -13.34 -13.46 1.59
N ASP A 124 -12.12 -13.99 1.70
CA ASP A 124 -11.52 -14.37 2.96
C ASP A 124 -10.54 -13.30 3.44
N VAL A 125 -10.35 -13.22 4.75
CA VAL A 125 -9.39 -12.31 5.38
C VAL A 125 -8.13 -13.08 5.69
N HIS A 126 -7.05 -12.76 4.99
CA HIS A 126 -5.71 -13.29 5.26
C HIS A 126 -4.94 -12.31 6.14
N VAL A 127 -4.21 -12.84 7.12
CA VAL A 127 -3.41 -12.02 8.04
C VAL A 127 -1.97 -12.52 8.02
N CYS A 128 -1.05 -11.66 7.59
CA CYS A 128 0.38 -11.86 7.77
C CYS A 128 0.84 -11.09 8.99
N ASN A 129 1.39 -11.79 10.00
CA ASN A 129 2.20 -11.08 10.98
C ASN A 129 3.59 -10.84 10.38
N VAL A 130 3.94 -9.59 10.08
CA VAL A 130 5.19 -9.24 9.37
C VAL A 130 6.44 -9.46 10.22
N LYS A 131 6.30 -9.43 11.55
CA LYS A 131 7.38 -9.72 12.50
C LYS A 131 7.68 -11.22 12.56
N TYR A 132 6.64 -12.06 12.67
CA TYR A 132 6.76 -13.52 12.69
C TYR A 132 6.81 -14.15 11.30
N LYS A 133 6.61 -13.36 10.24
CA LYS A 133 6.66 -13.77 8.83
C LYS A 133 5.72 -14.94 8.52
N ARG A 134 4.54 -14.94 9.13
CA ARG A 134 3.59 -16.04 9.03
C ARG A 134 2.19 -15.55 8.65
N TRP A 135 1.64 -16.17 7.63
CA TRP A 135 0.28 -16.01 7.15
C TRP A 135 -0.67 -16.97 7.86
N SER A 136 -1.87 -16.48 8.12
CA SER A 136 -2.98 -17.25 8.66
C SER A 136 -4.28 -16.80 8.01
N LEU A 137 -5.23 -17.73 7.92
CA LEU A 137 -6.59 -17.43 7.54
C LEU A 137 -7.37 -17.01 8.78
N LEU A 138 -8.02 -15.84 8.74
CA LEU A 138 -8.88 -15.39 9.82
C LEU A 138 -10.27 -16.00 9.63
N ASN A 139 -10.59 -16.99 10.46
CA ASN A 139 -11.91 -17.63 10.46
C ASN A 139 -12.99 -16.63 10.90
N CYS A 140 -13.69 -16.07 9.93
CA CYS A 140 -14.77 -15.12 10.14
C CYS A 140 -16.14 -15.78 9.90
N ARG A 141 -17.13 -15.38 10.69
CA ARG A 141 -18.55 -15.77 10.55
C ARG A 141 -19.42 -14.58 10.15
N GLY A 142 -20.73 -14.78 10.09
CA GLY A 142 -21.69 -13.73 9.79
C GLY A 142 -21.85 -13.49 8.29
N LYS A 143 -22.38 -12.31 7.94
CA LYS A 143 -22.69 -11.96 6.55
C LYS A 143 -21.46 -11.41 5.84
N LYS A 144 -20.61 -12.33 5.34
CA LYS A 144 -19.40 -11.99 4.57
C LYS A 144 -19.74 -11.21 3.28
N PRO A 145 -18.85 -10.32 2.82
CA PRO A 145 -18.95 -9.74 1.48
C PRO A 145 -18.94 -10.81 0.38
N ASN A 146 -19.49 -10.47 -0.78
CA ASN A 146 -19.42 -11.30 -1.97
C ASN A 146 -17.97 -11.45 -2.47
N ARG A 147 -17.71 -12.51 -3.24
CA ARG A 147 -16.42 -12.77 -3.91
C ARG A 147 -16.23 -11.82 -5.09
N ILE A 148 -15.67 -10.65 -4.81
CA ILE A 148 -15.42 -9.56 -5.77
C ILE A 148 -14.01 -9.00 -5.59
N TYR A 149 -13.56 -8.16 -6.52
CA TYR A 149 -12.23 -7.55 -6.48
C TYR A 149 -12.27 -6.04 -6.62
N GLY A 150 -11.15 -5.38 -6.30
CA GLY A 150 -11.01 -3.93 -6.38
C GLY A 150 -11.78 -3.17 -5.31
N GLN A 151 -12.07 -3.80 -4.17
CA GLN A 151 -12.58 -3.14 -2.97
C GLN A 151 -11.56 -2.15 -2.40
N ALA A 152 -12.03 -1.34 -1.44
CA ALA A 152 -11.16 -0.62 -0.51
C ALA A 152 -11.48 -1.02 0.93
N MET A 153 -10.50 -0.89 1.82
CA MET A 153 -10.59 -1.38 3.19
C MET A 153 -9.89 -0.45 4.19
N VAL A 154 -10.46 -0.30 5.39
CA VAL A 154 -9.91 0.52 6.46
C VAL A 154 -10.22 -0.06 7.84
N ILE A 155 -9.36 0.19 8.83
CA ILE A 155 -9.62 -0.19 10.23
C ILE A 155 -9.96 1.06 11.03
N ILE A 156 -11.10 1.02 11.73
CA ILE A 156 -11.55 2.09 12.61
C ILE A 156 -12.05 1.47 13.91
N ASN A 157 -11.43 1.84 15.03
CA ASN A 157 -11.84 1.43 16.39
C ASN A 157 -12.03 -0.09 16.55
N GLY A 158 -11.11 -0.90 16.00
CA GLY A 158 -11.15 -2.37 16.10
C GLY A 158 -12.08 -3.05 15.09
N PHE A 159 -12.70 -2.30 14.17
CA PHE A 159 -13.53 -2.82 13.10
C PHE A 159 -12.86 -2.62 11.74
N LEU A 160 -12.94 -3.64 10.89
CA LEU A 160 -12.49 -3.59 9.50
C LEU A 160 -13.69 -3.29 8.60
N TYR A 161 -13.65 -2.17 7.89
CA TYR A 161 -14.68 -1.77 6.94
C TYR A 161 -14.20 -2.08 5.53
N VAL A 162 -15.08 -2.65 4.70
CA VAL A 162 -14.83 -2.96 3.29
C VAL A 162 -15.96 -2.37 2.45
N PHE A 163 -15.60 -1.64 1.41
CA PHE A 163 -16.55 -0.96 0.53
C PHE A 163 -16.28 -1.28 -0.95
N GLY A 164 -17.38 -1.37 -1.71
CA GLY A 164 -17.40 -1.39 -3.17
C GLY A 164 -16.78 -2.62 -3.82
N GLY A 165 -16.19 -2.45 -5.00
CA GLY A 165 -15.60 -3.52 -5.81
C GLY A 165 -16.48 -3.97 -6.97
N THR A 166 -16.02 -4.99 -7.70
CA THR A 166 -16.70 -5.47 -8.91
C THR A 166 -16.56 -6.97 -9.13
N THR A 167 -17.55 -7.56 -9.79
CA THR A 167 -17.47 -8.90 -10.38
C THR A 167 -16.81 -8.90 -11.77
N GLY A 168 -16.47 -7.72 -12.30
CA GLY A 168 -16.10 -7.48 -13.70
C GLY A 168 -17.27 -7.04 -14.57
N TYR A 169 -18.50 -7.32 -14.14
CA TYR A 169 -19.73 -6.92 -14.83
C TYR A 169 -20.59 -5.97 -13.99
N ILE A 170 -20.64 -6.22 -12.68
CA ILE A 170 -21.47 -5.46 -11.73
C ILE A 170 -20.56 -4.81 -10.70
N TYR A 171 -20.75 -3.51 -10.48
CA TYR A 171 -20.05 -2.73 -9.48
C TYR A 171 -20.92 -2.61 -8.23
N SER A 172 -20.32 -2.79 -7.06
CA SER A 172 -21.02 -2.78 -5.77
C SER A 172 -20.87 -1.43 -5.07
N THR A 173 -21.85 -1.08 -4.26
CA THR A 173 -21.82 -0.02 -3.24
C THR A 173 -22.00 -0.58 -1.83
N ASP A 174 -21.88 -1.91 -1.66
CA ASP A 174 -22.10 -2.54 -0.36
C ASP A 174 -21.00 -2.14 0.62
N LEU A 175 -21.42 -1.79 1.84
CA LEU A 175 -20.53 -1.56 2.97
C LEU A 175 -20.64 -2.72 3.94
N HIS A 176 -19.52 -3.36 4.23
CA HIS A 176 -19.44 -4.43 5.22
C HIS A 176 -18.50 -4.03 6.35
N ARG A 177 -18.80 -4.53 7.56
CA ARG A 177 -17.97 -4.33 8.74
C ARG A 177 -17.69 -5.68 9.40
N LEU A 178 -16.42 -5.95 9.64
CA LEU A 178 -15.95 -7.06 10.46
C LEU A 178 -15.49 -6.54 11.81
N ASP A 179 -16.04 -7.09 12.88
CA ASP A 179 -15.47 -6.96 14.21
C ASP A 179 -14.23 -7.85 14.32
N LEU A 180 -13.04 -7.27 14.52
CA LEU A 180 -11.78 -8.02 14.58
C LEU A 180 -11.63 -8.86 15.86
N THR A 181 -12.39 -8.55 16.91
CA THR A 181 -12.41 -9.29 18.17
C THR A 181 -13.31 -10.51 18.04
N THR A 182 -14.57 -10.29 17.66
CA THR A 182 -15.56 -11.36 17.56
C THR A 182 -15.46 -12.14 16.26
N ARG A 183 -14.80 -11.59 15.23
CA ARG A 183 -14.66 -12.15 13.88
C ARG A 183 -16.00 -12.33 13.17
N GLU A 184 -16.92 -11.41 13.41
CA GLU A 184 -18.25 -11.43 12.83
C GLU A 184 -18.44 -10.30 11.82
N TRP A 185 -18.82 -10.69 10.60
CA TRP A 185 -19.21 -9.78 9.54
C TRP A 185 -20.67 -9.39 9.65
N ILE A 186 -20.92 -8.09 9.42
CA ILE A 186 -22.26 -7.56 9.18
C ILE A 186 -22.27 -6.73 7.90
N HIS A 187 -23.42 -6.74 7.22
CA HIS A 187 -23.70 -5.82 6.12
C HIS A 187 -24.32 -4.55 6.69
N LEU A 188 -23.74 -3.40 6.39
CA LEU A 188 -24.21 -2.10 6.81
C LEU A 188 -25.06 -1.46 5.71
N LYS A 189 -26.12 -0.78 6.11
CA LYS A 189 -26.87 0.13 5.25
C LYS A 189 -26.62 1.53 5.78
N PRO A 190 -25.79 2.36 5.11
CA PRO A 190 -25.59 3.73 5.56
C PRO A 190 -26.93 4.48 5.55
N ASN A 191 -27.13 5.35 6.54
CA ASN A 191 -28.35 6.17 6.66
C ASN A 191 -28.15 7.58 6.08
N ASN A 192 -27.23 7.69 5.13
CA ASN A 192 -26.90 8.95 4.47
C ASN A 192 -27.98 9.30 3.43
N PRO A 193 -28.22 10.60 3.17
CA PRO A 193 -28.97 11.02 1.98
C PRO A 193 -28.36 10.41 0.71
N PRO A 194 -29.15 10.11 -0.33
CA PRO A 194 -28.65 9.53 -1.57
C PRO A 194 -27.49 10.32 -2.20
N ASP A 195 -27.53 11.65 -2.12
CA ASP A 195 -26.49 12.54 -2.68
C ASP A 195 -25.15 12.47 -1.93
N ASP A 196 -25.14 11.89 -0.73
CA ASP A 196 -23.94 11.73 0.12
C ASP A 196 -23.41 10.27 0.05
N LEU A 197 -24.07 9.40 -0.71
CA LEU A 197 -23.60 8.03 -0.95
C LEU A 197 -22.66 8.00 -2.17
N PRO A 198 -21.50 7.34 -2.04
CA PRO A 198 -20.61 7.15 -3.18
C PRO A 198 -21.25 6.22 -4.23
N GLU A 199 -21.13 6.62 -5.50
CA GLU A 199 -21.47 5.77 -6.65
C GLU A 199 -20.65 4.47 -6.67
N GLU A 200 -21.16 3.46 -7.38
CA GLU A 200 -20.52 2.18 -7.58
C GLU A 200 -19.13 2.31 -8.22
N ARG A 201 -18.14 1.62 -7.65
CA ARG A 201 -16.74 1.74 -8.10
C ARG A 201 -15.85 0.61 -7.62
N TYR A 202 -14.73 0.43 -8.30
CA TYR A 202 -13.62 -0.44 -7.90
C TYR A 202 -12.29 0.31 -8.04
N ARG A 203 -11.23 -0.22 -7.42
CA ARG A 203 -9.88 0.38 -7.34
C ARG A 203 -9.88 1.82 -6.80
N HIS A 204 -10.82 2.10 -5.91
CA HIS A 204 -10.88 3.33 -5.12
C HIS A 204 -10.06 3.16 -3.83
N GLU A 205 -9.85 4.26 -3.13
CA GLU A 205 -9.25 4.29 -1.80
C GLU A 205 -10.26 4.73 -0.75
N ILE A 206 -9.98 4.40 0.50
CA ILE A 206 -10.82 4.72 1.65
C ILE A 206 -9.97 5.44 2.70
N ALA A 207 -10.53 6.51 3.26
CA ALA A 207 -9.91 7.30 4.32
C ALA A 207 -10.94 7.59 5.42
N HIS A 208 -10.48 7.99 6.60
CA HIS A 208 -11.37 8.41 7.69
C HIS A 208 -10.72 9.47 8.57
N ASP A 209 -11.54 10.30 9.20
CA ASP A 209 -11.13 11.28 10.23
C ASP A 209 -11.58 10.85 11.65
N GLY A 210 -12.16 9.66 11.76
CA GLY A 210 -12.72 9.12 13.01
C GLY A 210 -14.20 9.44 13.21
N GLN A 211 -14.77 10.38 12.45
CA GLN A 211 -16.20 10.68 12.41
C GLN A 211 -16.85 10.15 11.13
N ARG A 212 -16.16 10.24 10.00
CA ARG A 212 -16.65 9.89 8.67
C ARG A 212 -15.68 8.98 7.94
N ILE A 213 -16.25 8.20 7.01
CA ILE A 213 -15.50 7.43 6.02
C ILE A 213 -15.62 8.16 4.69
N TYR A 214 -14.49 8.33 4.02
CA TYR A 214 -14.38 8.98 2.72
C TYR A 214 -13.98 7.94 1.68
N ILE A 215 -14.69 7.92 0.56
CA ILE A 215 -14.37 7.09 -0.60
C ILE A 215 -13.78 7.99 -1.67
N LEU A 216 -12.58 7.65 -2.12
CA LEU A 216 -11.75 8.54 -2.96
C LEU A 216 -11.33 7.84 -4.25
N GLY A 217 -11.53 8.52 -5.37
CA GLY A 217 -11.14 8.04 -6.69
C GLY A 217 -11.82 6.72 -7.11
N GLY A 218 -11.07 5.89 -7.82
CA GLY A 218 -11.55 4.66 -8.45
C GLY A 218 -12.38 4.93 -9.69
N GLY A 219 -13.14 3.93 -10.12
CA GLY A 219 -13.93 4.06 -11.35
C GLY A 219 -14.82 2.85 -11.60
N THR A 220 -15.38 2.82 -12.79
CA THR A 220 -15.95 1.65 -13.46
C THR A 220 -15.11 1.34 -14.70
N SER A 221 -15.55 0.44 -15.57
CA SER A 221 -14.91 0.19 -16.86
C SER A 221 -15.15 1.32 -17.87
N TRP A 222 -16.09 2.23 -17.62
CA TRP A 222 -16.45 3.34 -18.52
C TRP A 222 -16.24 4.73 -17.90
N THR A 223 -16.03 4.82 -16.58
CA THR A 223 -15.86 6.10 -15.87
C THR A 223 -14.66 6.02 -14.93
N SER A 224 -13.86 7.08 -14.88
CA SER A 224 -12.83 7.28 -13.87
C SER A 224 -13.26 8.45 -12.98
N TYR A 225 -13.30 8.24 -11.68
CA TYR A 225 -13.60 9.30 -10.71
C TYR A 225 -12.29 9.99 -10.32
N PRO A 226 -12.11 11.28 -10.65
CA PRO A 226 -10.90 12.00 -10.29
C PRO A 226 -10.80 12.21 -8.78
N LEU A 227 -9.58 12.43 -8.32
CA LEU A 227 -9.23 12.81 -6.96
C LEU A 227 -8.89 14.31 -7.01
N ASP A 228 -9.89 15.16 -7.22
CA ASP A 228 -9.72 16.53 -7.69
C ASP A 228 -9.22 17.51 -6.61
N LYS A 229 -7.91 17.39 -6.32
CA LYS A 229 -6.91 18.48 -6.33
C LYS A 229 -5.48 17.92 -6.29
N GLY A 230 -4.77 18.08 -7.42
CA GLY A 230 -3.31 18.20 -7.46
C GLY A 230 -2.47 16.94 -7.27
N THR A 231 -2.61 15.93 -8.12
CA THR A 231 -1.50 14.98 -8.34
C THR A 231 -1.57 14.36 -9.74
N LEU A 232 -1.26 15.16 -10.76
CA LEU A 232 -0.94 14.60 -12.09
C LEU A 232 0.45 13.98 -12.01
N LEU A 233 0.50 12.65 -12.02
CA LEU A 233 1.73 11.87 -12.15
C LEU A 233 2.36 12.11 -13.54
N PRO A 234 3.68 11.97 -13.70
CA PRO A 234 4.30 11.89 -15.02
C PRO A 234 3.99 10.51 -15.64
N GLY A 235 3.22 10.50 -16.73
CA GLY A 235 2.85 9.29 -17.48
C GLY A 235 1.67 8.53 -16.86
N ASP A 236 0.98 7.73 -17.68
CA ASP A 236 -0.30 7.06 -17.41
C ASP A 236 -0.23 5.97 -16.30
N VAL A 237 0.14 6.37 -15.08
CA VAL A 237 0.23 5.52 -13.89
C VAL A 237 -1.16 5.32 -13.29
N ILE A 238 -1.82 4.22 -13.69
CA ILE A 238 -3.22 3.90 -13.35
C ILE A 238 -3.37 3.10 -12.03
N ALA A 239 -2.29 2.93 -11.27
CA ALA A 239 -2.38 2.31 -9.95
C ALA A 239 -1.41 2.96 -8.98
N VAL A 240 -1.96 3.79 -8.09
CA VAL A 240 -1.23 4.45 -6.99
C VAL A 240 -1.69 3.78 -5.71
N TYR A 241 -0.79 3.10 -5.02
CA TYR A 241 -1.09 2.58 -3.68
C TYR A 241 -0.47 3.51 -2.65
N LYS A 242 -1.33 4.38 -2.11
CA LYS A 242 -0.96 5.47 -1.21
C LYS A 242 -0.69 4.95 0.20
N TYR A 243 0.32 5.51 0.83
CA TYR A 243 0.45 5.51 2.29
C TYR A 243 0.97 6.87 2.75
N GLU A 244 0.44 7.41 3.84
CA GLU A 244 0.78 8.75 4.33
C GLU A 244 1.52 8.66 5.67
N MET A 245 2.79 9.06 5.69
CA MET A 245 3.54 9.30 6.93
C MET A 245 3.93 10.76 7.04
N ALA A 246 3.50 11.42 8.11
CA ALA A 246 3.85 12.81 8.34
C ALA A 246 3.57 13.72 7.11
N GLY A 247 2.59 13.35 6.27
CA GLY A 247 2.26 14.03 5.03
C GLY A 247 3.05 13.60 3.78
N CYS A 248 3.87 12.55 3.84
CA CYS A 248 4.60 11.99 2.70
C CYS A 248 3.89 10.74 2.15
N MET A 249 3.67 10.73 0.84
CA MET A 249 3.12 9.59 0.10
C MET A 249 4.19 8.82 -0.66
N TYR A 250 4.19 7.49 -0.52
CA TYR A 250 5.03 6.58 -1.30
C TYR A 250 4.20 5.83 -2.34
N ILE A 251 4.80 5.59 -3.51
CA ILE A 251 4.14 4.93 -4.65
C ILE A 251 5.10 3.93 -5.27
N HIS A 252 4.68 2.68 -5.38
CA HIS A 252 5.43 1.64 -6.05
C HIS A 252 4.67 1.10 -7.27
N GLY A 253 5.42 0.83 -8.33
CA GLY A 253 4.97 0.10 -9.51
C GLY A 253 3.89 0.81 -10.33
N GLY A 254 2.98 0.03 -10.91
CA GLY A 254 1.91 0.51 -11.78
C GLY A 254 2.14 0.25 -13.27
N VAL A 255 1.13 0.57 -14.07
CA VAL A 255 1.20 0.57 -15.54
C VAL A 255 1.78 1.91 -15.98
N VAL A 256 2.71 1.94 -16.93
CA VAL A 256 3.28 3.19 -17.47
C VAL A 256 2.86 3.44 -18.91
N ASN A 257 2.41 2.41 -19.62
CA ASN A 257 1.80 2.51 -20.92
C ASN A 257 0.81 1.35 -21.07
N ILE A 258 -0.48 1.68 -21.19
CA ILE A 258 -1.55 0.67 -21.32
C ILE A 258 -1.44 -0.06 -22.66
N HIS A 259 -1.16 0.67 -23.74
CA HIS A 259 -1.13 0.12 -25.10
C HIS A 259 0.02 -0.87 -25.30
N GLU A 260 1.16 -0.61 -24.68
CA GLU A 260 2.32 -1.51 -24.69
C GLU A 260 2.29 -2.53 -23.54
N ASN A 261 1.21 -2.56 -22.73
CA ASN A 261 1.10 -3.37 -21.52
C ASN A 261 2.30 -3.19 -20.55
N LYS A 262 2.94 -2.03 -20.57
CA LYS A 262 4.22 -1.81 -19.88
C LYS A 262 3.99 -1.45 -18.42
N ARG A 263 4.73 -2.09 -17.52
CA ARG A 263 4.70 -1.83 -16.07
C ARG A 263 6.03 -1.26 -15.58
N THR A 264 6.02 -0.73 -14.37
CA THR A 264 7.24 -0.33 -13.65
C THR A 264 7.35 -1.02 -12.29
N GLY A 265 8.56 -1.14 -11.78
CA GLY A 265 8.88 -1.49 -10.38
C GLY A 265 9.54 -0.30 -9.65
N SER A 266 9.37 0.91 -10.21
CA SER A 266 9.93 2.12 -9.62
C SER A 266 9.23 2.46 -8.31
N LEU A 267 9.98 3.04 -7.38
CA LEU A 267 9.46 3.62 -6.15
C LEU A 267 9.59 5.15 -6.22
N PHE A 268 8.52 5.86 -5.87
CA PHE A 268 8.46 7.31 -5.80
C PHE A 268 7.99 7.74 -4.41
N LYS A 269 8.36 8.97 -4.03
CA LYS A 269 7.75 9.68 -2.90
C LYS A 269 7.30 11.08 -3.30
N ILE A 270 6.33 11.64 -2.57
CA ILE A 270 5.82 13.00 -2.73
C ILE A 270 5.32 13.54 -1.40
N TRP A 271 5.71 14.76 -1.04
CA TRP A 271 5.16 15.45 0.13
C TRP A 271 3.83 16.11 -0.24
N LEU A 272 2.75 15.68 0.40
CA LEU A 272 1.40 16.25 0.30
C LEU A 272 1.15 17.34 1.34
N ALA A 273 1.86 17.28 2.46
CA ALA A 273 1.98 18.36 3.43
C ALA A 273 3.46 18.72 3.61
N GLY A 274 3.74 19.95 4.03
CA GLY A 274 5.10 20.37 4.32
C GLY A 274 5.73 19.47 5.39
N PRO A 275 6.90 18.86 5.13
CA PRO A 275 7.55 18.01 6.11
C PRO A 275 7.88 18.78 7.39
N SER A 276 7.77 18.11 8.54
CA SER A 276 8.23 18.70 9.80
C SER A 276 9.75 18.91 9.78
N LEU A 277 10.26 19.80 10.64
CA LEU A 277 11.70 19.98 10.79
C LEU A 277 12.39 18.66 11.19
N LEU A 278 11.73 17.84 12.00
CA LEU A 278 12.22 16.52 12.38
C LEU A 278 12.41 15.63 11.15
N GLU A 279 11.42 15.55 10.25
CA GLU A 279 11.52 14.73 9.04
C GLU A 279 12.60 15.22 8.08
N LEU A 280 12.71 16.54 7.90
CA LEU A 280 13.77 17.15 7.09
C LEU A 280 15.16 16.84 7.67
N CYS A 281 15.35 17.04 8.98
CA CYS A 281 16.60 16.72 9.66
C CYS A 281 16.92 15.24 9.59
N TRP A 282 15.91 14.37 9.74
CA TRP A 282 16.06 12.92 9.69
C TRP A 282 16.52 12.45 8.30
N GLU A 283 15.89 12.91 7.23
CA GLU A 283 16.32 12.58 5.86
C GLU A 283 17.76 13.05 5.59
N LYS A 284 18.12 14.26 6.06
CA LYS A 284 19.48 14.79 5.92
C LYS A 284 20.49 13.97 6.73
N LEU A 285 20.14 13.59 7.96
CA LEU A 285 20.97 12.78 8.84
C LEU A 285 21.27 11.42 8.21
N LEU A 286 20.25 10.70 7.74
CA LEU A 286 20.41 9.40 7.09
C LEU A 286 21.24 9.48 5.81
N LYS A 287 21.05 10.54 5.02
CA LYS A 287 21.83 10.77 3.81
C LYS A 287 23.31 11.06 4.12
N ALA A 288 23.59 11.80 5.20
CA ALA A 288 24.95 12.12 5.61
C ALA A 288 25.64 10.96 6.33
N PHE A 289 24.90 10.15 7.09
CA PHE A 289 25.41 9.08 7.94
C PHE A 289 24.65 7.77 7.71
N PRO A 290 24.75 7.15 6.51
CA PRO A 290 24.00 5.93 6.17
C PRO A 290 24.36 4.72 7.05
N HIS A 291 25.53 4.75 7.70
CA HIS A 291 25.98 3.70 8.63
C HIS A 291 25.22 3.71 9.96
N LEU A 292 24.44 4.75 10.29
CA LEU A 292 23.64 4.76 11.53
C LEU A 292 22.71 3.54 11.63
N ALA A 293 22.18 3.06 10.51
CA ALA A 293 21.32 1.88 10.49
C ALA A 293 22.05 0.59 10.94
N SER A 294 23.36 0.49 10.71
CA SER A 294 24.15 -0.68 11.10
C SER A 294 24.69 -0.62 12.53
N LEU A 295 24.66 0.55 13.20
CA LEU A 295 25.18 0.69 14.55
C LEU A 295 24.29 -0.04 15.58
N PRO A 296 24.86 -0.66 16.63
CA PRO A 296 24.09 -1.20 17.74
C PRO A 296 23.26 -0.13 18.46
N THR A 297 22.11 -0.50 19.02
CA THR A 297 21.21 0.39 19.77
C THR A 297 21.94 1.20 20.85
N ILE A 298 22.84 0.58 21.60
CA ILE A 298 23.59 1.28 22.66
C ILE A 298 24.49 2.39 22.11
N GLN A 299 25.07 2.20 20.93
CA GLN A 299 25.89 3.25 20.31
C GLN A 299 25.02 4.40 19.81
N LEU A 300 23.84 4.10 19.27
CA LEU A 300 22.89 5.13 18.83
C LEU A 300 22.37 5.96 20.01
N LEU A 301 22.09 5.33 21.15
CA LEU A 301 21.73 6.02 22.39
C LEU A 301 22.89 6.93 22.87
N ASN A 302 24.13 6.45 22.81
CA ASN A 302 25.30 7.26 23.17
C ASN A 302 25.54 8.44 22.20
N LEU A 303 25.07 8.34 20.95
CA LEU A 303 25.04 9.44 19.99
C LEU A 303 23.88 10.43 20.23
N GLY A 304 23.03 10.17 21.24
CA GLY A 304 21.92 11.03 21.63
C GLY A 304 20.64 10.81 20.83
N LEU A 305 20.52 9.73 20.04
CA LEU A 305 19.26 9.42 19.37
C LEU A 305 18.24 8.92 20.40
N THR A 306 16.99 9.37 20.26
CA THR A 306 15.88 8.87 21.06
C THR A 306 15.51 7.44 20.66
N GLN A 307 14.88 6.71 21.58
CA GLN A 307 14.40 5.35 21.30
C GLN A 307 13.48 5.29 20.07
N GLU A 308 12.61 6.28 19.89
CA GLU A 308 11.72 6.38 18.72
C GLU A 308 12.49 6.52 17.40
N LEU A 309 13.54 7.35 17.36
CA LEU A 309 14.37 7.49 16.16
C LEU A 309 15.21 6.23 15.91
N ILE A 310 15.63 5.54 16.97
CA ILE A 310 16.33 4.26 16.85
C ILE A 310 15.40 3.20 16.25
N GLU A 311 14.13 3.15 16.62
CA GLU A 311 13.16 2.21 16.05
C GLU A 311 12.96 2.41 14.54
N ARG A 312 13.08 3.64 14.04
CA ARG A 312 13.07 3.94 12.60
C ARG A 312 14.30 3.43 11.84
N LEU A 313 15.36 3.04 12.55
CA LEU A 313 16.58 2.45 11.98
C LEU A 313 16.59 0.92 11.97
N LYS A 314 15.65 0.26 12.66
CA LYS A 314 15.74 -1.18 13.02
C LYS A 314 14.66 -2.05 12.40
#